data_AF-A0A950E6E0-F1
#
_entry.id   AF-A0A950E6E0-F1
#
_cell.length_a   1.000
_cell.length_b   1.000
_cell.length_c   1.000
_cell.angle_alpha   90.00
_cell.angle_beta   90.00
_cell.angle_gamma   90.00
#
_symmetry.space_group_name_H-M   'P 1'
#
loop_
_entity.id
_entity.type
_entity.pdbx_description
1 polymer ?
#
loop_
_entity_poly.entity_id
_entity_poly.type
_entity_poly.pdbx_seq_one_letter_code
_entity_poly.pdbx_strand_id
1 'polypeptide(L)' 'MTSALLSDAVAPLRADPARAAILFDIDGTLAPIVEHAADARVPESTRSLLAQIARRYGV' A
#
# COMPACT_ATOMS: atom_id res chain seq x y z
N MET A 1 -18.27 -12.26 9.92
CA MET A 1 -18.85 -10.95 10.31
C MET A 1 -17.83 -9.79 10.29
N THR A 2 -16.55 -10.00 10.01
CA THR A 2 -15.48 -8.99 10.18
C THR A 2 -15.16 -8.14 8.95
N SER A 3 -15.31 -8.65 7.72
CA SER A 3 -14.92 -7.93 6.49
C SER A 3 -15.80 -6.70 6.19
N ALA A 4 -17.10 -6.79 6.47
CA ALA A 4 -18.03 -5.66 6.30
C ALA A 4 -17.68 -4.51 7.24
N LEU A 5 -17.46 -4.80 8.53
CA LEU A 5 -17.08 -3.80 9.53
C LEU A 5 -15.76 -3.09 9.19
N LEU A 6 -14.77 -3.84 8.67
CA LEU A 6 -13.52 -3.25 8.21
C LEU A 6 -13.75 -2.34 6.99
N SER A 7 -14.58 -2.77 6.05
CA SER A 7 -14.91 -1.98 4.85
C SER A 7 -15.56 -0.65 5.22
N ASP A 8 -16.48 -0.67 6.18
CA ASP A 8 -17.14 0.54 6.69
C ASP A 8 -16.14 1.46 7.40
N ALA A 9 -15.25 0.89 8.22
CA ALA A 9 -14.23 1.65 8.95
C ALA A 9 -13.24 2.37 8.02
N VAL A 10 -12.88 1.78 6.88
CA VAL A 10 -11.95 2.41 5.92
C VAL A 10 -12.65 3.21 4.82
N ALA A 11 -13.98 3.17 4.75
CA ALA A 11 -14.74 3.90 3.73
C ALA A 11 -14.41 5.40 3.67
N PRO A 12 -14.27 6.13 4.80
CA PRO A 12 -13.91 7.55 4.77
C PRO A 12 -12.54 7.82 4.11
N LEU A 13 -11.56 6.94 4.36
CA LEU A 13 -10.21 7.06 3.79
C LEU A 13 -10.18 6.87 2.28
N ARG A 14 -11.13 6.10 1.74
CA ARG A 14 -11.30 5.88 0.30
C ARG A 14 -12.14 6.97 -0.37
N ALA A 15 -13.04 7.60 0.38
CA ALA A 15 -13.98 8.62 -0.09
C ALA A 15 -13.28 9.95 -0.40
N ASP A 16 -12.30 10.35 0.44
CA ASP A 16 -11.47 11.53 0.21
C ASP A 16 -9.97 11.18 0.32
N PRO A 17 -9.40 10.53 -0.71
CA PRO A 17 -8.03 10.02 -0.65
C PRO A 17 -6.98 11.13 -0.55
N ALA A 18 -7.26 12.34 -1.03
CA ALA A 18 -6.34 13.48 -0.91
C ALA A 18 -6.17 13.95 0.55
N ARG A 19 -7.05 13.53 1.46
CA ARG A 19 -6.97 13.81 2.91
C ARG A 19 -6.57 12.58 3.74
N ALA A 20 -6.16 11.51 3.08
CA ALA A 20 -5.71 10.28 3.72
C ALA A 20 -4.31 9.92 3.24
N ALA A 21 -3.67 8.99 3.96
CA ALA A 21 -2.38 8.44 3.57
C ALA A 21 -2.41 6.92 3.71
N ILE A 22 -1.65 6.23 2.86
CA ILE A 22 -1.34 4.81 3.02
C ILE A 22 0.16 4.72 3.25
N LEU A 23 0.55 4.13 4.37
CA LEU A 23 1.93 3.97 4.76
C LEU A 23 2.29 2.49 4.59
N PHE A 24 3.40 2.23 3.91
CA PHE A 24 3.90 0.89 3.67
C PHE A 24 5.27 0.73 4.31
N ASP A 25 5.47 -0.41 4.93
CA ASP A 25 6.81 -0.94 5.17
C ASP A 25 7.36 -1.57 3.87
N ILE A 26 8.68 -1.80 3.79
CA ILE A 26 9.33 -2.34 2.60
C ILE A 26 9.63 -3.83 2.77
N ASP A 27 10.60 -4.18 3.62
CA ASP A 27 11.15 -5.53 3.66
C ASP A 27 10.21 -6.51 4.36
N GLY A 28 9.76 -7.53 3.63
CA GLY A 28 8.74 -8.46 4.12
C GLY A 28 7.30 -7.95 4.00
N THR A 29 7.11 -6.71 3.56
CA THR A 29 5.78 -6.13 3.28
C THR A 29 5.56 -5.94 1.79
N LEU A 30 6.37 -5.10 1.13
CA LEU A 30 6.30 -4.85 -0.32
C LEU A 30 7.38 -5.60 -1.11
N ALA A 31 8.54 -5.83 -0.49
CA ALA A 31 9.61 -6.66 -1.01
C ALA A 31 9.63 -8.02 -0.27
N PRO A 32 10.00 -9.12 -0.93
CA PRO A 32 10.14 -10.41 -0.25
C PRO A 32 11.26 -10.38 0.80
N ILE A 33 11.11 -11.16 1.87
CA ILE A 33 12.21 -11.43 2.81
C ILE A 33 13.24 -12.31 2.08
N VAL A 34 14.49 -11.85 2.04
CA VAL A 34 15.60 -12.50 1.33
C VAL A 34 16.81 -12.61 2.26
N GLU A 35 17.74 -13.51 1.92
CA GLU A 35 18.97 -13.73 2.69
C GLU A 35 19.93 -12.53 2.61
N HIS A 36 20.02 -11.91 1.43
CA HIS A 36 20.88 -10.74 1.20
C HIS A 36 20.04 -9.49 0.99
N ALA A 37 20.19 -8.50 1.88
CA ALA A 37 19.40 -7.26 1.83
C ALA A 37 19.49 -6.52 0.48
N ALA A 38 20.63 -6.62 -0.20
CA ALA A 38 20.82 -6.01 -1.53
C ALA A 38 19.89 -6.61 -2.61
N ASP A 39 19.30 -7.78 -2.39
CA ASP A 39 18.38 -8.44 -3.31
C ASP A 39 16.91 -8.12 -3.00
N ALA A 40 16.62 -7.45 -1.89
CA ALA A 40 15.27 -7.02 -1.55
C ALA A 40 14.80 -5.98 -2.59
N ARG A 41 13.85 -6.39 -3.43
CA ARG A 41 13.30 -5.56 -4.51
C ARG A 41 11.79 -5.65 -4.49
N VAL A 42 11.15 -4.48 -4.51
CA VAL A 42 9.71 -4.39 -4.71
C VAL A 42 9.40 -4.83 -6.15
N PRO A 43 8.51 -5.83 -6.36
CA PRO A 43 8.15 -6.29 -7.70
C PRO A 43 7.61 -5.16 -8.59
N GLU A 44 7.89 -5.21 -9.89
CA GLU A 44 7.53 -4.12 -10.80
C GLU A 44 6.01 -3.89 -10.90
N SER A 45 5.22 -4.96 -10.83
CA SER A 45 3.75 -4.86 -10.74
C SER A 45 3.31 -4.06 -9.51
N THR A 46 3.94 -4.30 -8.36
CA THR A 46 3.68 -3.56 -7.12
C THR A 46 4.12 -2.11 -7.26
N ARG A 47 5.29 -1.82 -7.86
CA ARG A 47 5.76 -0.44 -8.11
C ARG A 47 4.81 0.34 -9.01
N SER A 48 4.34 -0.29 -10.08
CA SER A 48 3.34 0.27 -10.99
C SER A 48 2.01 0.58 -10.29
N LEU A 49 1.59 -0.26 -9.34
CA LEU A 49 0.41 0.01 -8.52
C LEU A 49 0.64 1.15 -7.51
N LEU A 50 1.80 1.18 -6.85
CA LEU A 50 2.16 2.26 -5.92
C LEU A 50 2.14 3.62 -6.61
N ALA A 51 2.61 3.71 -7.86
CA ALA A 51 2.53 4.94 -8.64
C ALA A 51 1.07 5.38 -8.91
N GLN A 52 0.15 4.44 -9.13
CA GLN A 52 -1.28 4.74 -9.28
C GLN A 52 -1.90 5.21 -7.96
N ILE A 53 -1.53 4.57 -6.86
CA ILE A 53 -2.00 4.91 -5.51
C ILE A 53 -1.47 6.28 -5.09
N ALA A 54 -0.18 6.58 -5.29
CA ALA A 54 0.41 7.88 -4.97
C ALA A 54 -0.35 9.02 -5.65
N ARG A 55 -0.62 8.89 -6.96
CA ARG A 55 -1.44 9.86 -7.71
C ARG A 55 -2.86 10.02 -7.13
N ARG A 56 -3.49 8.93 -6.70
CA ARG A 56 -4.84 8.96 -6.12
C ARG A 56 -4.86 9.65 -4.75
N TYR A 57 -3.83 9.48 -3.94
CA TYR A 57 -3.72 10.02 -2.58
C TYR A 57 -2.93 11.35 -2.52
N GLY A 58 -2.51 11.89 -3.67
CA GLY A 58 -1.94 13.24 -3.78
C GLY A 58 -0.48 13.37 -3.36
N VAL A 59 0.32 12.30 -3.50
CA VAL A 59 1.77 12.28 -3.23
C VAL A 59 2.56 12.29 -4.54
#